data_AF-X1VQZ4-F1
#
_entry.id   AF-X1VQZ4-F1
#
_cell.length_a   1.000
_cell.length_b   1.000
_cell.length_c   1.000
_cell.angle_alpha   90.00
_cell.angle_beta   90.00
_cell.angle_gamma   90.00
#
_symmetry.space_group_name_H-M   'P 1'
#
loop_
_entity.id
_entity.type
_entity.pdbx_description
1 polymer ?
#
loop_
_entity_poly.entity_id
_entity_poly.type
_entity_poly.pdbx_seq_one_letter_code
_entity_poly.pdbx_strand_id
1 'polypeptide(L)'
;LSRGSDAKEDSNIIFGIPTALAESSKNVQLAELEKTNCHVSLSEDGRVWRINDNAGRLFEGVILQTPPPPPQDDARGIVSLPNQWIDTRFIDNVSMDSDRIALAAGKTTEVLRISPVSVPTGLTINPDYSDCAIKSAIISASFLLQRMLADKLDIDPEEIEVASIAVRIIAGKKRVADIILSDRLPNGAGFVRWAYDNFLK
;
A
#
# COMPACT_ATOMS: atom_id res chain seq x y z
N LEU A 1 -26.69 32.59 -1.70
CA LEU A 1 -25.73 32.67 -0.57
C LEU A 1 -25.96 31.45 0.32
N SER A 2 -25.33 30.32 0.00
CA SER A 2 -25.42 29.10 0.81
C SER A 2 -24.49 29.26 2.03
N ARG A 3 -25.07 29.24 3.22
CA ARG A 3 -24.36 29.33 4.50
C ARG A 3 -23.64 28.00 4.75
N GLY A 4 -22.31 28.01 4.64
CA GLY A 4 -21.39 27.36 5.59
C GLY A 4 -21.70 25.95 6.09
N SER A 5 -22.27 25.07 5.27
CA SER A 5 -22.38 23.63 5.60
C SER A 5 -21.16 22.81 5.15
N ASP A 6 -20.15 23.45 4.56
CA ASP A 6 -18.97 22.81 3.98
C ASP A 6 -17.75 22.78 4.92
N ALA A 7 -17.93 23.15 6.19
CA ALA A 7 -16.86 23.24 7.19
C ALA A 7 -16.97 22.18 8.30
N LYS A 8 -17.60 21.05 7.98
CA LYS A 8 -17.45 19.80 8.77
C LYS A 8 -16.83 18.72 7.89
N GLU A 9 -15.68 19.06 7.31
CA GLU A 9 -14.62 18.06 7.13
C GLU A 9 -14.10 17.69 8.53
N ASP A 10 -14.91 16.99 9.33
CA ASP A 10 -14.32 15.97 10.19
C ASP A 10 -13.79 14.94 9.21
N SER A 11 -12.58 15.21 8.70
CA SER A 11 -11.77 14.24 8.00
C SER A 11 -11.77 13.04 8.92
N ASN A 12 -12.52 12.00 8.56
CA ASN A 12 -12.25 10.68 9.08
C ASN A 12 -10.81 10.42 8.68
N ILE A 13 -9.88 10.73 9.58
CA ILE A 13 -8.49 10.32 9.46
C ILE A 13 -8.60 8.81 9.57
N ILE A 14 -8.71 8.16 8.41
CA ILE A 14 -8.61 6.71 8.31
C ILE A 14 -7.15 6.43 8.62
N PHE A 15 -6.86 6.28 9.91
CA PHE A 15 -5.61 5.72 10.39
C PHE A 15 -5.45 4.34 9.79
N GLY A 16 -4.27 4.16 9.18
CA GLY A 16 -3.99 3.14 8.19
C GLY A 16 -4.05 1.70 8.70
N ILE A 17 -4.44 0.83 7.77
CA ILE A 17 -3.90 -0.50 7.60
C ILE A 17 -3.55 -0.59 6.10
N PRO A 18 -2.37 -1.11 5.75
CA PRO A 18 -1.58 -0.60 4.64
C PRO A 18 -2.14 -0.98 3.26
N THR A 19 -2.18 0.03 2.40
CA THR A 19 -1.42 0.06 1.13
C THR A 19 -0.84 -1.31 0.77
N ALA A 20 -1.48 -2.02 -0.16
CA ALA A 20 -0.96 -3.28 -0.68
C ALA A 20 0.38 -3.05 -1.39
N LEU A 21 1.48 -3.28 -0.67
CA LEU A 21 2.83 -3.14 -1.19
C LEU A 21 3.15 -4.35 -2.08
N ALA A 22 2.92 -4.22 -3.37
CA ALA A 22 3.35 -5.21 -4.36
C ALA A 22 4.76 -4.88 -4.87
N GLU A 23 5.76 -5.62 -4.42
CA GLU A 23 7.16 -5.51 -4.88
C GLU A 23 7.40 -6.41 -6.10
N SER A 24 8.07 -5.87 -7.13
CA SER A 24 8.65 -6.67 -8.21
C SER A 24 10.17 -6.50 -8.21
N SER A 25 10.90 -7.42 -7.57
CA SER A 25 12.36 -7.50 -7.70
C SER A 25 12.77 -8.91 -8.11
N LYS A 26 13.72 -9.01 -9.06
CA LYS A 26 14.12 -10.28 -9.68
C LYS A 26 15.28 -10.98 -8.96
N ASN A 27 15.91 -10.34 -7.98
CA ASN A 27 17.01 -10.91 -7.20
C ASN A 27 17.10 -10.22 -5.83
N VAL A 28 16.43 -10.80 -4.83
CA VAL A 28 16.57 -10.36 -3.44
C VAL A 28 17.67 -11.21 -2.80
N GLN A 29 18.87 -10.63 -2.63
CA GLN A 29 19.90 -11.28 -1.81
C GLN A 29 19.50 -11.17 -0.34
N LEU A 30 19.17 -12.32 0.26
CA LEU A 30 18.90 -12.42 1.68
C LEU A 30 20.23 -12.50 2.42
N ALA A 31 20.53 -11.49 3.23
CA ALA A 31 21.64 -11.53 4.17
C ALA A 31 21.14 -12.09 5.50
N GLU A 32 21.68 -13.24 5.93
CA GLU A 32 21.47 -13.72 7.29
C GLU A 32 22.26 -12.87 8.27
N LEU A 33 21.59 -12.42 9.33
CA LEU A 33 22.21 -11.63 10.37
C LEU A 33 22.78 -12.55 11.44
N GLU A 34 24.11 -12.57 11.55
CA GLU A 34 24.82 -13.45 12.48
C GLU A 34 24.25 -13.35 13.91
N LYS A 35 24.12 -14.50 14.57
CA LYS A 35 23.61 -14.63 15.95
C LYS A 35 22.15 -14.19 16.15
N THR A 36 21.39 -14.01 15.08
CA THR A 36 19.95 -13.74 15.14
C THR A 36 19.17 -14.77 14.32
N ASN A 37 17.85 -14.83 14.49
CA ASN A 37 16.95 -15.63 13.64
C ASN A 37 16.32 -14.76 12.54
N CYS A 38 17.09 -13.82 11.98
CA CYS A 38 16.60 -12.85 11.01
C CYS A 38 17.45 -12.82 9.72
N HIS A 39 16.76 -12.74 8.59
CA HIS A 39 17.30 -12.27 7.33
C HIS A 39 16.85 -10.84 7.08
N VAL A 40 17.73 -10.08 6.44
CA VAL A 40 17.39 -8.78 5.85
C VAL A 40 17.72 -8.79 4.38
N SER A 41 17.00 -7.99 3.62
CA SER A 41 17.30 -7.76 2.22
C SER A 41 16.86 -6.39 1.78
N LEU A 42 17.58 -5.83 0.81
CA LEU A 42 17.34 -4.51 0.28
C LEU A 42 17.13 -4.60 -1.24
N SER A 43 16.11 -3.91 -1.70
CA SER A 43 15.76 -3.74 -3.11
C SER A 43 15.91 -2.27 -3.46
N GLU A 44 16.74 -1.95 -4.45
CA GLU A 44 17.07 -0.55 -4.84
C GLU A 44 15.99 0.08 -5.72
N ASP A 45 15.35 -0.74 -6.55
CA ASP A 45 14.39 -0.36 -7.57
C ASP A 45 13.01 -0.98 -7.30
N GLY A 46 12.70 -1.19 -6.02
CA GLY A 46 11.44 -1.76 -5.58
C GLY A 46 10.24 -0.94 -6.06
N ARG A 47 9.34 -1.57 -6.82
CA ARG A 47 8.05 -0.98 -7.15
C ARG A 47 7.12 -1.11 -5.93
N VAL A 48 6.48 -0.02 -5.56
CA VAL A 48 5.56 0.09 -4.42
C VAL A 48 4.25 0.65 -4.91
N TRP A 49 3.13 0.03 -4.55
CA TRP A 49 1.80 0.48 -4.98
C TRP A 49 0.93 0.83 -3.78
N ARG A 50 0.26 1.97 -3.85
CA ARG A 50 -0.86 2.32 -2.98
C ARG A 50 -2.16 2.00 -3.67
N ILE A 51 -2.86 0.99 -3.16
CA ILE A 51 -4.14 0.53 -3.70
C ILE A 51 -5.27 1.04 -2.81
N ASN A 52 -6.25 1.69 -3.43
CA ASN A 52 -7.56 1.98 -2.84
C ASN A 52 -8.60 1.12 -3.55
N ASP A 53 -9.10 0.13 -2.84
CA ASP A 53 -10.13 -0.80 -3.30
C ASP A 53 -11.52 -0.48 -2.72
N ASN A 54 -11.68 0.71 -2.13
CA ASN A 54 -12.92 1.14 -1.46
C ASN A 54 -13.40 0.13 -0.38
N ALA A 55 -12.47 -0.37 0.45
CA ALA A 55 -12.75 -1.38 1.48
C ALA A 55 -13.32 -2.68 0.88
N GLY A 56 -12.71 -3.13 -0.21
CA GLY A 56 -13.10 -4.33 -0.96
C GLY A 56 -14.36 -4.18 -1.83
N ARG A 57 -15.06 -3.03 -1.79
CA ARG A 57 -16.25 -2.79 -2.63
C ARG A 57 -15.92 -2.43 -4.07
N LEU A 58 -14.69 -1.98 -4.31
CA LEU A 58 -14.23 -1.40 -5.57
C LEU A 58 -15.00 -0.12 -5.94
N PHE A 59 -14.56 0.55 -7.01
CA PHE A 59 -15.27 1.66 -7.64
C PHE A 59 -16.01 1.13 -8.85
N GLU A 60 -17.29 1.45 -8.97
CA GLU A 60 -18.16 0.98 -10.04
C GLU A 60 -18.47 2.13 -10.99
N GLY A 61 -18.27 1.92 -12.30
CA GLY A 61 -18.45 2.98 -13.30
C GLY A 61 -18.47 2.44 -14.72
N VAL A 62 -18.76 3.32 -15.66
CA VAL A 62 -18.90 2.97 -17.08
C VAL A 62 -18.13 3.97 -17.95
N ILE A 63 -17.64 3.50 -19.08
CA ILE A 63 -17.00 4.35 -20.08
C ILE A 63 -18.07 4.92 -21.01
N LEU A 64 -18.21 6.24 -21.02
CA LEU A 64 -19.19 6.94 -21.87
C LEU A 64 -18.67 8.29 -22.35
N GLN A 65 -19.48 8.96 -23.17
CA GLN A 65 -19.21 10.29 -23.69
C GLN A 65 -19.90 11.35 -22.81
N THR A 66 -19.15 12.35 -22.32
CA THR A 66 -19.70 13.46 -21.51
C THR A 66 -19.48 14.83 -22.17
N PRO A 67 -20.40 15.80 -22.00
CA PRO A 67 -21.78 15.57 -21.55
C PRO A 67 -22.54 14.68 -22.53
N PRO A 68 -23.69 14.09 -22.12
CA PRO A 68 -24.56 13.35 -23.03
C PRO A 68 -24.83 14.17 -24.30
N PRO A 69 -24.97 13.53 -25.47
CA PRO A 69 -25.24 14.26 -26.71
C PRO A 69 -26.44 15.19 -26.52
N PRO A 70 -26.26 16.52 -26.72
CA PRO A 70 -27.38 17.45 -26.63
C PRO A 70 -28.43 17.08 -27.69
N PRO A 71 -29.71 17.44 -27.48
CA PRO A 71 -30.72 17.38 -28.53
C PRO A 71 -30.21 18.08 -29.80
N GLN A 72 -30.60 17.60 -30.98
CA GLN A 72 -30.04 18.02 -32.27
C GLN A 72 -30.02 19.55 -32.49
N ASP A 73 -30.92 20.30 -31.84
CA ASP A 73 -31.03 21.77 -31.97
C ASP A 73 -30.04 22.58 -31.12
N ASP A 74 -29.38 21.97 -30.13
CA ASP A 74 -28.57 22.68 -29.11
C ASP A 74 -27.06 22.33 -29.14
N ALA A 75 -26.60 21.63 -30.18
CA ALA A 75 -25.24 21.11 -30.25
C ALA A 75 -24.13 22.15 -30.52
N ARG A 76 -24.45 23.44 -30.60
CA ARG A 76 -23.46 24.48 -30.96
C ARG A 76 -22.62 24.88 -29.75
N GLY A 77 -21.40 24.35 -29.69
CA GLY A 77 -20.33 24.81 -28.79
C GLY A 77 -20.07 23.92 -27.57
N ILE A 78 -20.78 22.81 -27.42
CA ILE A 78 -20.52 21.84 -26.35
C ILE A 78 -19.40 20.89 -26.80
N VAL A 79 -18.26 20.94 -26.10
CA VAL A 79 -17.15 20.02 -26.34
C VAL A 79 -17.53 18.65 -25.79
N SER A 80 -17.50 17.66 -26.66
CA SER A 80 -17.69 16.27 -26.26
C SER A 80 -16.38 15.64 -25.82
N LEU A 81 -16.40 15.00 -24.66
CA LEU A 81 -15.31 14.23 -24.08
C LEU A 81 -15.63 12.75 -24.26
N PRO A 82 -15.05 12.07 -25.26
CA PRO A 82 -15.22 10.63 -25.42
C PRO A 82 -14.43 9.87 -24.34
N ASN A 83 -14.79 8.59 -24.13
CA ASN A 83 -14.05 7.63 -23.30
C ASN A 83 -13.83 8.05 -21.84
N GLN A 84 -14.79 8.73 -21.25
CA GLN A 84 -14.73 9.11 -19.83
C GLN A 84 -15.26 7.96 -18.98
N TRP A 85 -14.44 7.49 -18.04
CA TRP A 85 -14.91 6.58 -17.01
C TRP A 85 -15.65 7.38 -15.94
N ILE A 86 -16.95 7.15 -15.80
CA ILE A 86 -17.82 7.88 -14.88
C ILE A 86 -18.38 6.89 -13.86
N ASP A 87 -18.27 7.25 -12.57
CA ASP A 87 -18.83 6.46 -11.48
C ASP A 87 -20.36 6.41 -11.59
N THR A 88 -20.94 5.24 -11.34
CA THR A 88 -22.38 4.98 -11.54
C THR A 88 -23.28 5.89 -10.73
N ARG A 89 -22.79 6.48 -9.63
CA ARG A 89 -23.53 7.46 -8.81
C ARG A 89 -23.85 8.76 -9.54
N PHE A 90 -23.16 9.06 -10.64
CA PHE A 90 -23.35 10.29 -11.41
C PHE A 90 -24.11 10.06 -12.73
N ILE A 91 -24.74 8.89 -12.90
CA ILE A 91 -25.40 8.50 -14.15
C ILE A 91 -26.87 8.18 -13.87
N ASP A 92 -27.75 8.97 -14.46
CA ASP A 92 -29.19 8.75 -14.42
C ASP A 92 -29.55 7.62 -15.41
N ASN A 93 -29.64 6.38 -14.88
CA ASN A 93 -29.87 5.10 -15.59
C ASN A 93 -28.61 4.43 -16.16
N VAL A 94 -28.07 3.49 -15.37
CA VAL A 94 -27.01 2.58 -15.82
C VAL A 94 -27.66 1.42 -16.57
N SER A 95 -27.76 1.56 -17.90
CA SER A 95 -28.27 0.51 -18.80
C SER A 95 -27.17 -0.39 -19.37
N MET A 96 -25.91 -0.09 -19.04
CA MET A 96 -24.71 -0.71 -19.59
C MET A 96 -24.00 -1.52 -18.51
N ASP A 97 -23.24 -2.54 -18.92
CA ASP A 97 -22.37 -3.30 -18.02
C ASP A 97 -21.37 -2.35 -17.34
N SER A 98 -21.33 -2.39 -16.00
CA SER A 98 -20.43 -1.56 -15.19
C SER A 98 -19.09 -2.26 -14.93
N ASP A 99 -18.02 -1.50 -15.06
CA ASP A 99 -16.68 -1.91 -14.67
C ASP A 99 -16.49 -1.73 -13.16
N ARG A 100 -15.78 -2.66 -12.53
CA ARG A 100 -15.34 -2.55 -11.14
C ARG A 100 -13.82 -2.44 -11.07
N ILE A 101 -13.33 -1.31 -10.59
CA ILE A 101 -11.90 -0.98 -10.57
C ILE A 101 -11.43 -0.64 -9.15
N ALA A 102 -10.14 -0.87 -8.89
CA ALA A 102 -9.43 -0.29 -7.77
C ALA A 102 -8.46 0.78 -8.29
N LEU A 103 -8.20 1.82 -7.51
CA LEU A 103 -7.25 2.86 -7.87
C LEU A 103 -5.87 2.47 -7.33
N ALA A 104 -4.84 2.50 -8.17
CA ALA A 104 -3.48 2.18 -7.78
C ALA A 104 -2.52 3.32 -8.16
N ALA A 105 -1.73 3.78 -7.19
CA ALA A 105 -0.67 4.75 -7.39
C ALA A 105 0.68 4.09 -7.11
N GLY A 106 1.53 3.99 -8.12
CA GLY A 106 2.83 3.31 -8.02
C GLY A 106 3.99 4.29 -7.89
N LYS A 107 4.99 3.95 -7.07
CA LYS A 107 6.31 4.59 -7.05
C LYS A 107 7.41 3.54 -7.14
N THR A 108 8.58 3.94 -7.62
CA THR A 108 9.81 3.14 -7.54
C THR A 108 10.68 3.76 -6.46
N THR A 109 11.12 2.96 -5.49
CA THR A 109 11.88 3.42 -4.32
C THR A 109 12.64 2.25 -3.69
N GLU A 110 13.46 2.55 -2.69
CA GLU A 110 14.19 1.53 -1.93
C GLU A 110 13.24 0.79 -0.98
N VAL A 111 13.41 -0.53 -0.86
CA VAL A 111 12.57 -1.41 -0.04
C VAL A 111 13.43 -2.32 0.83
N LEU A 112 13.36 -2.15 2.14
CA LEU A 112 13.96 -3.02 3.15
C LEU A 112 12.95 -4.08 3.59
N ARG A 113 13.36 -5.34 3.57
CA ARG A 113 12.58 -6.46 4.03
C ARG A 113 13.31 -7.18 5.16
N ILE A 114 12.57 -7.52 6.21
CA ILE A 114 13.04 -8.23 7.39
C ILE A 114 12.18 -9.47 7.57
N SER A 115 12.83 -10.63 7.69
CA SER A 115 12.17 -11.92 7.69
C SER A 115 12.83 -12.89 8.67
N PRO A 116 12.08 -13.81 9.26
CA PRO A 116 12.68 -14.85 10.09
C PRO A 116 13.38 -15.91 9.24
N VAL A 117 14.53 -16.42 9.72
CA VAL A 117 15.27 -17.53 9.09
C VAL A 117 14.47 -18.83 9.27
N SER A 118 13.99 -19.07 10.48
CA SER A 118 13.24 -20.26 10.84
C SER A 118 12.14 -19.93 11.86
N VAL A 119 11.18 -20.85 12.01
CA VAL A 119 10.16 -20.76 13.05
C VAL A 119 10.31 -21.95 13.99
N PRO A 120 10.75 -21.73 15.25
CA PRO A 120 10.88 -22.78 16.26
C PRO A 120 9.59 -23.56 16.46
N THR A 121 9.72 -24.83 16.85
CA THR A 121 8.56 -25.66 17.21
C THR A 121 7.85 -25.06 18.42
N GLY A 122 6.51 -25.02 18.38
CA GLY A 122 5.69 -24.40 19.42
C GLY A 122 5.42 -22.91 19.21
N LEU A 123 6.06 -22.26 18.22
CA LEU A 123 5.76 -20.90 17.81
C LEU A 123 5.11 -20.88 16.42
N THR A 124 4.19 -19.95 16.21
CA THR A 124 3.63 -19.65 14.88
C THR A 124 3.67 -18.16 14.65
N ILE A 125 4.08 -17.78 13.44
CA ILE A 125 4.11 -16.40 12.94
C ILE A 125 3.33 -16.30 11.62
N ASN A 126 2.40 -17.23 11.42
CA ASN A 126 1.45 -17.17 10.32
C ASN A 126 0.43 -16.06 10.62
N PRO A 127 0.37 -14.97 9.83
CA PRO A 127 -0.54 -13.86 10.12
C PRO A 127 -2.03 -14.23 10.03
N ASP A 128 -2.35 -15.32 9.33
CA ASP A 128 -3.72 -15.84 9.22
C ASP A 128 -4.09 -16.79 10.36
N TYR A 129 -3.18 -17.01 11.31
CA TYR A 129 -3.44 -17.81 12.50
C TYR A 129 -3.95 -16.92 13.64
N SER A 130 -4.90 -17.43 14.43
CA SER A 130 -5.43 -16.80 15.65
C SER A 130 -6.09 -15.42 15.44
N ASP A 131 -7.12 -15.33 14.59
CA ASP A 131 -8.03 -14.17 14.46
C ASP A 131 -7.30 -12.81 14.48
N CYS A 132 -6.26 -12.67 13.66
CA CYS A 132 -5.43 -11.48 13.51
C CYS A 132 -4.48 -11.13 14.68
N ALA A 133 -4.39 -11.89 15.78
CA ALA A 133 -3.47 -11.57 16.87
C ALA A 133 -2.01 -11.49 16.42
N ILE A 134 -1.58 -12.46 15.61
CA ILE A 134 -0.23 -12.49 15.03
C ILE A 134 -0.05 -11.34 14.03
N LYS A 135 -1.05 -11.12 13.17
CA LYS A 135 -1.09 -10.00 12.22
C LYS A 135 -0.86 -8.66 12.93
N SER A 136 -1.58 -8.43 14.02
CA SER A 136 -1.45 -7.23 14.85
C SER A 136 -0.07 -7.12 15.49
N ALA A 137 0.50 -8.23 16.00
CA ALA A 137 1.84 -8.23 16.57
C ALA A 137 2.92 -7.83 15.55
N ILE A 138 2.82 -8.32 14.31
CA ILE A 138 3.75 -7.98 13.22
C ILE A 138 3.60 -6.51 12.81
N ILE A 139 2.36 -6.02 12.68
CA ILE A 139 2.08 -4.61 12.39
C ILE A 139 2.69 -3.73 13.48
N SER A 140 2.44 -4.04 14.76
CA SER A 140 3.01 -3.29 15.88
C SER A 140 4.53 -3.30 15.86
N ALA A 141 5.17 -4.43 15.58
CA ALA A 141 6.62 -4.52 15.44
C ALA A 141 7.14 -3.64 14.28
N SER A 142 6.41 -3.60 13.16
CA SER A 142 6.78 -2.80 11.99
C SER A 142 6.75 -1.29 12.30
N PHE A 143 5.69 -0.82 12.97
CA PHE A 143 5.57 0.57 13.39
C PHE A 143 6.58 0.94 14.48
N LEU A 144 6.92 0.01 15.38
CA LEU A 144 7.98 0.23 16.35
C LEU A 144 9.34 0.46 15.67
N LEU A 145 9.68 -0.39 14.68
CA LEU A 145 10.90 -0.24 13.89
C LEU A 145 10.93 1.07 13.12
N GLN A 146 9.82 1.45 12.46
CA GLN A 146 9.68 2.73 11.78
C GLN A 146 9.98 3.90 12.73
N ARG A 147 9.37 3.91 13.92
CA ARG A 147 9.56 4.99 14.89
C ARG A 147 10.99 5.04 15.44
N MET A 148 11.61 3.89 15.70
CA MET A 148 13.01 3.81 16.11
C MET A 148 13.96 4.34 15.04
N LEU A 149 13.73 3.99 13.77
CA LEU A 149 14.55 4.47 12.66
C LEU A 149 14.39 5.99 12.48
N ALA A 150 13.16 6.48 12.55
CA ALA A 150 12.86 7.90 12.43
C ALA A 150 13.55 8.73 13.54
N ASP A 151 13.50 8.25 14.78
CA ASP A 151 14.19 8.86 15.92
C ASP A 151 15.72 8.84 15.75
N LYS A 152 16.29 7.73 15.28
CA LYS A 152 17.74 7.59 15.06
C LYS A 152 18.26 8.46 13.92
N LEU A 153 17.42 8.78 12.94
CA LEU A 153 17.76 9.58 11.76
C LEU A 153 17.34 11.05 11.85
N ASP A 154 16.65 11.44 12.93
CA ASP A 154 16.06 12.79 13.10
C ASP A 154 15.12 13.18 11.95
N ILE A 155 14.20 12.28 11.61
CA ILE A 155 13.19 12.49 10.55
C ILE A 155 11.78 12.23 11.09
N ASP A 156 10.77 12.70 10.35
CA ASP A 156 9.38 12.31 10.64
C ASP A 156 9.18 10.81 10.31
N PRO A 157 8.50 10.01 11.16
CA PRO A 157 8.20 8.61 10.84
C PRO A 157 7.50 8.40 9.52
N GLU A 158 6.70 9.38 9.06
CA GLU A 158 6.02 9.32 7.78
C GLU A 158 6.97 9.24 6.57
N GLU A 159 8.24 9.60 6.74
CA GLU A 159 9.28 9.45 5.70
C GLU A 159 9.62 7.98 5.41
N ILE A 160 9.29 7.06 6.31
CA ILE A 160 9.44 5.62 6.14
C ILE A 160 8.04 5.01 6.09
N GLU A 161 7.65 4.38 4.99
CA GLU A 161 6.36 3.72 4.86
C GLU A 161 6.41 2.25 5.32
N VAL A 162 5.42 1.83 6.09
CA VAL A 162 5.19 0.43 6.48
C VAL A 162 4.25 -0.24 5.49
N ALA A 163 4.69 -1.35 4.92
CA ALA A 163 3.93 -2.14 3.96
C ALA A 163 2.80 -2.97 4.57
N SER A 164 1.89 -3.44 3.69
CA SER A 164 1.03 -4.57 4.02
C SER A 164 1.81 -5.83 4.29
N ILE A 165 1.34 -6.58 5.30
CA ILE A 165 1.91 -7.87 5.65
C ILE A 165 1.95 -8.75 4.40
N ALA A 166 3.16 -9.02 3.95
CA ALA A 166 3.42 -10.00 2.91
C ALA A 166 3.63 -11.35 3.57
N VAL A 167 2.96 -12.38 3.04
CA VAL A 167 3.12 -13.75 3.53
C VAL A 167 4.08 -14.49 2.63
N ARG A 168 5.13 -15.06 3.21
CA ARG A 168 6.07 -15.96 2.55
C ARG A 168 5.89 -17.38 3.06
N ILE A 169 6.24 -18.36 2.23
CA ILE A 169 6.36 -19.76 2.62
C ILE A 169 7.84 -20.06 2.81
N ILE A 170 8.22 -20.51 4.00
CA ILE A 170 9.58 -20.98 4.30
C ILE A 170 9.65 -22.52 4.30
N ALA A 171 10.85 -23.06 4.49
CA ALA A 171 11.09 -24.50 4.59
C ALA A 171 10.09 -25.18 5.55
N GLY A 172 9.56 -26.33 5.13
CA GLY A 172 8.50 -27.04 5.86
C GLY A 172 7.08 -26.50 5.64
N LYS A 173 6.84 -25.71 4.57
CA LYS A 173 5.53 -25.15 4.19
C LYS A 173 4.90 -24.24 5.26
N LYS A 174 5.71 -23.71 6.18
CA LYS A 174 5.24 -22.76 7.19
C LYS A 174 5.04 -21.40 6.52
N ARG A 175 3.88 -20.79 6.78
CA ARG A 175 3.58 -19.42 6.36
C ARG A 175 4.09 -18.45 7.40
N VAL A 176 4.84 -17.46 6.97
CA VAL A 176 5.45 -16.44 7.82
C VAL A 176 5.15 -15.07 7.25
N ALA A 177 5.04 -14.07 8.11
CA ALA A 177 4.96 -12.69 7.67
C ALA A 177 6.33 -12.04 7.60
N ASP A 178 6.50 -11.21 6.57
CA ASP A 178 7.64 -10.30 6.46
C ASP A 178 7.26 -8.91 6.96
N ILE A 179 8.23 -8.24 7.57
CA ILE A 179 8.17 -6.79 7.77
C ILE A 179 8.82 -6.15 6.55
N ILE A 180 8.14 -5.18 5.94
CA ILE A 180 8.66 -4.46 4.78
C ILE A 180 8.51 -2.96 5.03
N LEU A 181 9.60 -2.24 4.83
CA LEU A 181 9.73 -0.80 4.96
C LEU A 181 10.20 -0.22 3.64
N SER A 182 9.72 0.96 3.26
CA SER A 182 10.17 1.66 2.05
C SER A 182 10.25 3.16 2.28
N ASP A 183 11.10 3.87 1.57
CA ASP A 183 11.12 5.33 1.66
C ASP A 183 9.85 5.94 1.08
N ARG A 184 9.37 7.05 1.66
CA ARG A 184 8.17 7.77 1.20
C ARG A 184 8.34 8.33 -0.21
N LEU A 185 9.50 8.91 -0.51
CA LEU A 185 9.75 9.58 -1.79
C LEU A 185 10.01 8.59 -2.94
N PRO A 186 9.56 8.91 -4.17
CA PRO A 186 10.06 8.24 -5.37
C PRO A 186 11.58 8.43 -5.50
N ASN A 187 12.25 7.41 -6.06
CA ASN A 187 13.70 7.30 -6.22
C ASN A 187 14.51 7.14 -4.92
N GLY A 188 13.84 6.98 -3.78
CA GLY A 188 14.50 6.79 -2.49
C GLY A 188 15.07 8.09 -1.89
N ALA A 189 15.12 8.13 -0.56
CA ALA A 189 15.82 9.14 0.23
C ALA A 189 17.07 8.55 0.92
N GLY A 190 17.21 7.21 0.91
CA GLY A 190 18.32 6.50 1.54
C GLY A 190 18.04 6.03 2.97
N PHE A 191 16.83 6.21 3.51
CA PHE A 191 16.56 5.92 4.93
C PHE A 191 16.52 4.41 5.20
N VAL A 192 15.76 3.67 4.39
CA VAL A 192 15.72 2.20 4.53
C VAL A 192 17.03 1.53 4.12
N ARG A 193 17.81 2.15 3.22
CA ARG A 193 19.19 1.71 2.92
C ARG A 193 20.11 1.89 4.12
N TRP A 194 20.07 3.06 4.74
CA TRP A 194 20.84 3.30 5.95
C TRP A 194 20.46 2.30 7.05
N ALA A 195 19.17 1.99 7.18
CA ALA A 195 18.69 0.98 8.14
C ALA A 195 19.26 -0.42 7.83
N TYR A 196 19.35 -0.81 6.56
CA TYR A 196 19.98 -2.06 6.13
C TYR A 196 21.48 -2.09 6.49
N ASP A 197 22.23 -1.04 6.13
CA ASP A 197 23.68 -0.96 6.35
C ASP A 197 24.09 -0.89 7.83
N ASN A 198 23.15 -0.55 8.71
CA ASN A 198 23.37 -0.37 10.14
C ASN A 198 22.48 -1.28 11.00
N PHE A 199 21.88 -2.33 10.43
CA PHE A 199 20.89 -3.14 11.13
C PHE A 199 21.44 -3.84 12.40
N LEU A 200 22.73 -4.21 12.40
CA LEU A 200 23.41 -4.85 13.53
C LEU A 200 24.40 -3.92 14.28
N LYS A 201 24.50 -2.66 13.88
CA LYS A 201 25.41 -1.67 14.47
C LYS A 201 24.70 -0.83 15.54
#